data_AF-A0A0M9EF61-F1
#
_entry.id   AF-A0A0M9EF61-F1
#
_cell.length_a   1.000
_cell.length_b   1.000
_cell.length_c   1.000
_cell.angle_alpha   90.00
_cell.angle_beta   90.00
_cell.angle_gamma   90.00
#
_symmetry.space_group_name_H-M   'P 1'
#
loop_
_entity.id
_entity.type
_entity.pdbx_description
1 polymer ?
#
loop_
_entity_poly.entity_id
_entity_poly.type
_entity_poly.pdbx_seq_one_letter_code
_entity_poly.pdbx_strand_id
1 'polypeptide(L)'
;MQKDQLLEYFGCQCCFCNVEIDRKTLSQDHLIPMNKTHLGLHAWGNVVPCCQRCNNEKQQKPWQVFIEEKAHIDDVERRKSLINSFVGDMRYDPALSLHKYADSLYEDVGAVATTLINLRYKQAEEAIKLLMTSNL
;
A
#
# COMPACT_ATOMS: atom_id res chain seq x y z
N MET A 1 -12.91 -2.23 5.23
CA MET A 1 -12.52 -1.76 6.58
C MET A 1 -13.49 -0.69 7.01
N GLN A 2 -14.09 -0.84 8.19
CA GLN A 2 -15.09 0.09 8.69
C GLN A 2 -14.38 1.31 9.28
N LYS A 3 -14.47 2.45 8.59
CA LYS A 3 -13.73 3.68 8.96
C LYS A 3 -14.05 4.19 10.36
N ASP A 4 -15.26 3.94 10.85
CA ASP A 4 -15.67 4.33 12.22
C ASP A 4 -14.87 3.58 13.28
N GLN A 5 -14.79 2.26 13.16
CA GLN A 5 -14.05 1.42 14.11
C GLN A 5 -12.56 1.82 14.14
N LEU A 6 -12.00 2.18 12.98
CA LEU A 6 -10.62 2.65 12.90
C LEU A 6 -10.45 4.01 13.61
N LEU A 7 -11.35 4.96 13.38
CA LEU A 7 -11.32 6.25 14.09
C LEU A 7 -11.52 6.08 15.59
N GLU A 8 -12.50 5.26 15.99
CA GLU A 8 -12.84 5.00 17.39
C GLU A 8 -11.67 4.37 18.15
N TYR A 9 -10.99 3.39 17.56
CA TYR A 9 -9.81 2.76 18.17
C TYR A 9 -8.70 3.79 18.48
N PHE A 10 -8.50 4.77 17.60
CA PHE A 10 -7.50 5.82 17.76
C PHE A 10 -8.06 7.10 18.40
N GLY A 11 -9.25 7.04 19.00
CA GLY A 11 -9.87 8.18 19.70
C GLY A 11 -10.13 9.39 18.79
N CYS A 12 -10.44 9.17 17.52
CA CYS A 12 -10.61 10.20 16.50
C CYS A 12 -9.36 11.10 16.33
N GLN A 13 -8.16 10.54 16.50
CA GLN A 13 -6.91 11.27 16.36
C GLN A 13 -6.00 10.64 15.32
N CYS A 14 -5.20 11.48 14.66
CA CYS A 14 -4.14 11.02 13.78
C CYS A 14 -3.14 10.17 14.59
N CYS A 15 -2.89 8.94 14.13
CA CYS A 15 -1.96 8.02 14.77
C CYS A 15 -0.54 8.59 14.90
N PHE A 16 -0.12 9.50 14.01
CA PHE A 16 1.22 10.07 14.00
C PHE A 16 1.37 11.38 14.78
N CYS A 17 0.39 12.31 14.74
CA CYS A 17 0.55 13.66 15.29
C CYS A 17 -0.52 14.15 16.29
N ASN A 18 -1.48 13.31 16.68
CA ASN A 18 -2.61 13.62 17.59
C ASN A 18 -3.67 14.59 17.09
N VAL A 19 -3.45 15.22 15.94
CA VAL A 19 -4.47 16.12 15.39
C VAL A 19 -5.78 15.36 15.26
N GLU A 20 -6.85 15.96 15.78
CA GLU A 20 -8.19 15.40 15.69
C GLU A 20 -8.58 15.24 14.22
N ILE A 21 -9.16 14.09 13.91
CA ILE A 21 -9.63 13.72 12.59
C ILE A 21 -11.02 13.10 12.70
N ASP A 22 -11.85 13.37 11.72
CA ASP A 22 -13.19 12.83 11.60
C ASP A 22 -13.33 12.10 10.26
N ARG A 23 -14.55 11.65 9.92
CA ARG A 23 -14.81 11.02 8.63
C ARG A 23 -14.45 11.86 7.40
N LYS A 24 -14.51 13.20 7.51
CA LYS A 24 -14.26 14.13 6.40
C LYS A 24 -12.77 14.41 6.24
N THR A 25 -12.01 14.43 7.34
CA THR A 25 -10.58 14.75 7.36
C THR A 25 -9.68 13.51 7.45
N LEU A 26 -10.27 12.33 7.67
CA LEU A 26 -9.58 11.03 7.72
C LEU A 26 -8.85 10.74 6.40
N SER A 27 -7.54 10.55 6.52
CA SER A 27 -6.71 9.83 5.56
C SER A 27 -6.32 8.47 6.14
N GLN A 28 -5.90 7.55 5.28
CA GLN A 28 -5.46 6.21 5.67
C GLN A 28 -4.04 6.00 5.15
N ASP A 29 -3.14 5.57 6.04
CA ASP A 29 -1.75 5.27 5.74
C ASP A 29 -1.48 3.79 6.03
N HIS A 30 -0.47 3.23 5.37
CA HIS A 30 0.01 1.88 5.59
C HIS A 30 1.31 1.92 6.39
N LEU A 31 1.31 1.27 7.55
CA LEU A 31 2.50 1.12 8.40
C LEU A 31 3.64 0.47 7.61
N ILE A 32 3.33 -0.61 6.88
CA ILE A 32 4.19 -1.24 5.89
C ILE A 32 3.68 -0.83 4.50
N PRO A 33 4.50 -0.17 3.66
CA PRO A 33 4.03 0.31 2.39
C PRO A 33 3.65 -0.79 1.39
N MET A 34 2.64 -0.53 0.54
CA MET A 34 2.14 -1.47 -0.48
C MET A 34 3.01 -1.56 -1.76
N ASN A 35 4.30 -1.20 -1.69
CA ASN A 35 5.17 -1.21 -2.87
C ASN A 35 5.73 -2.63 -3.16
N LYS A 36 6.32 -2.83 -4.34
CA LYS A 36 6.87 -4.13 -4.77
C LYS A 36 7.99 -4.65 -3.87
N THR A 37 8.58 -3.81 -3.04
CA THR A 37 9.71 -4.15 -2.17
C THR A 37 9.29 -4.54 -0.76
N HIS A 38 8.19 -3.99 -0.23
CA HIS A 38 7.73 -4.26 1.14
C HIS A 38 6.42 -5.05 1.19
N LEU A 39 5.65 -5.05 0.10
CA LEU A 39 4.40 -5.81 -0.09
C LEU A 39 3.41 -5.71 1.08
N GLY A 40 3.34 -4.57 1.77
CA GLY A 40 2.38 -4.35 2.84
C GLY A 40 0.95 -4.50 2.34
N LEU A 41 0.09 -5.13 3.13
CA LEU A 41 -1.29 -5.42 2.74
C LEU A 41 -2.23 -4.25 3.06
N HIS A 42 -3.24 -4.02 2.22
CA HIS A 42 -4.36 -3.16 2.61
C HIS A 42 -5.31 -3.92 3.54
N ALA A 43 -4.87 -4.11 4.79
CA ALA A 43 -5.53 -4.94 5.78
C ALA A 43 -5.63 -4.22 7.14
N TRP A 44 -6.55 -4.69 7.99
CA TRP A 44 -6.57 -4.34 9.41
C TRP A 44 -5.21 -4.66 10.04
N GLY A 45 -4.76 -3.78 10.94
CA GLY A 45 -3.43 -3.88 11.57
C GLY A 45 -2.30 -3.29 10.72
N ASN A 46 -2.42 -3.18 9.39
CA ASN A 46 -1.46 -2.42 8.58
C ASN A 46 -1.94 -1.00 8.26
N VAL A 47 -3.25 -0.81 8.12
CA VAL A 47 -3.84 0.49 7.78
C VAL A 47 -4.27 1.23 9.04
N VAL A 48 -3.77 2.45 9.20
CA VAL A 48 -4.01 3.31 10.37
C VAL A 48 -4.66 4.63 9.97
N PRO A 49 -5.42 5.28 10.88
CA PRO A 49 -6.02 6.57 10.60
C PRO A 49 -4.99 7.68 10.78
N CYS A 50 -4.89 8.57 9.81
CA CYS A 50 -3.99 9.72 9.90
C CYS A 50 -4.62 10.97 9.26
N CYS A 51 -4.03 12.12 9.53
CA CYS A 51 -4.36 13.33 8.76
C CYS A 51 -3.63 13.31 7.41
N GLN A 52 -4.19 14.01 6.42
CA GLN A 52 -3.61 14.09 5.08
C GLN A 52 -2.16 14.59 5.06
N ARG A 53 -1.82 15.54 5.94
CA ARG A 53 -0.46 16.07 6.07
C ARG A 53 0.55 14.98 6.44
N CYS A 54 0.23 14.16 7.46
CA CYS A 54 1.12 13.08 7.88
C CYS A 54 1.28 12.02 6.80
N ASN A 55 0.19 11.65 6.12
CA ASN A 55 0.25 10.67 5.01
C ASN A 55 1.21 11.14 3.91
N ASN A 56 1.09 12.41 3.50
CA ASN A 56 1.93 13.00 2.46
C ASN A 56 3.41 13.16 2.88
N GLU A 57 3.68 13.38 4.17
CA GLU A 57 5.04 13.54 4.71
C GLU A 57 5.73 12.18 4.93
N LYS A 58 5.01 11.16 5.43
CA LYS A 58 5.57 9.83 5.70
C LYS A 58 5.97 9.14 4.41
N GLN A 59 5.08 9.10 3.42
CA GLN A 59 5.27 8.38 2.16
C GLN A 59 5.73 6.93 2.43
N GLN A 60 6.89 6.55 1.89
CA GLN A 60 7.49 5.22 1.99
C GLN A 60 8.39 5.05 3.24
N LYS A 61 8.52 6.08 4.09
CA LYS A 61 9.37 6.00 5.29
C LYS A 61 8.81 4.97 6.28
N PRO A 62 9.69 4.23 6.98
CA PRO A 62 9.28 3.42 8.12
C PRO A 62 8.53 4.27 9.15
N TRP A 63 7.35 3.80 9.57
CA TRP A 63 6.48 4.56 10.46
C TRP A 63 7.13 4.87 11.82
N GLN A 64 8.03 3.99 12.29
CA GLN A 64 8.74 4.17 13.55
C GLN A 64 9.63 5.41 13.51
N VAL A 65 10.38 5.58 12.43
CA VAL A 65 11.22 6.77 12.19
C VAL A 65 10.35 8.00 12.02
N PHE A 66 9.26 7.87 11.26
CA PHE A 66 8.36 9.01 11.03
C PHE A 66 7.70 9.53 12.32
N ILE A 67 7.38 8.66 13.27
CA ILE A 67 6.84 9.09 14.56
C ILE A 67 7.86 9.86 15.38
N GLU A 68 9.13 9.44 15.36
CA GLU A 68 10.21 10.18 16.02
C GLU A 68 10.39 11.58 15.43
N GLU A 69 10.19 11.73 14.12
CA GLU A 69 10.22 13.04 13.45
C GLU A 69 8.96 13.89 13.73
N LYS A 70 7.79 13.25 13.85
CA LYS A 70 6.50 13.95 13.76
C LYS A 70 5.82 14.21 15.09
N ALA A 71 5.94 13.29 16.05
CA ALA A 71 5.28 13.38 17.33
C ALA A 71 6.03 14.32 18.28
N HIS A 72 5.33 14.85 19.28
CA HIS A 72 5.99 15.50 20.41
C HIS A 72 6.84 14.47 21.17
N ILE A 73 7.99 14.87 21.71
CA ILE A 73 8.97 13.97 22.34
C ILE A 73 8.34 13.08 23.43
N ASP A 74 7.47 13.66 24.26
CA ASP A 74 6.76 12.95 25.34
C ASP A 74 5.70 11.95 24.85
N ASP A 75 5.35 12.02 23.57
CA ASP A 75 4.24 11.30 22.96
C ASP A 75 4.73 10.14 22.06
N VAL A 76 6.00 10.13 21.69
CA VAL A 76 6.61 9.15 20.76
C VAL A 76 6.34 7.72 21.20
N GLU A 77 6.71 7.38 22.44
CA GLU A 77 6.61 6.00 22.95
C GLU A 77 5.16 5.58 23.19
N ARG A 78 4.30 6.51 23.62
CA ARG A 78 2.85 6.28 23.75
C ARG A 78 2.24 5.91 22.40
N ARG A 79 2.61 6.62 21.33
CA ARG A 79 2.12 6.37 19.97
C ARG A 79 2.62 5.05 19.38
N LYS A 80 3.91 4.78 19.53
CA LYS A 80 4.48 3.49 19.10
C LYS A 80 3.76 2.33 19.79
N SER A 81 3.51 2.47 21.09
CA SER A 81 2.75 1.48 21.86
C SER A 81 1.33 1.30 21.33
N LEU A 82 0.58 2.39 21.09
CA LEU A 82 -0.78 2.32 20.54
C LEU A 82 -0.82 1.62 19.18
N ILE A 83 0.12 1.93 18.29
CA ILE A 83 0.20 1.29 16.96
C ILE A 83 0.55 -0.20 17.10
N ASN A 84 1.50 -0.55 17.96
CA ASN A 84 1.85 -1.96 18.19
C ASN A 84 0.68 -2.75 18.79
N SER A 85 -0.08 -2.17 19.72
CA SER A 85 -1.32 -2.76 20.24
C SER A 85 -2.34 -2.97 19.12
N PHE A 86 -2.54 -1.97 18.26
CA PHE A 86 -3.44 -2.10 17.12
C PHE A 86 -3.03 -3.22 16.15
N VAL A 87 -1.73 -3.30 15.80
CA VAL A 87 -1.18 -4.37 14.95
C VAL A 87 -1.46 -5.74 15.57
N GLY A 88 -1.21 -5.89 16.86
CA GLY A 88 -1.42 -7.14 17.61
C GLY A 88 -2.89 -7.52 17.74
N ASP A 89 -3.76 -6.59 18.11
CA ASP A 89 -5.20 -6.79 18.27
C ASP A 89 -5.86 -7.22 16.95
N MET A 90 -5.40 -6.64 15.84
CA MET A 90 -5.85 -6.99 14.49
C MET A 90 -5.18 -8.27 13.95
N ARG A 91 -4.27 -8.87 14.71
CA ARG A 91 -3.50 -10.08 14.34
C ARG A 91 -2.78 -9.94 13.00
N TYR A 92 -2.29 -8.73 12.72
CA TYR A 92 -1.48 -8.49 11.54
C TYR A 92 -0.04 -8.92 11.83
N ASP A 93 0.55 -9.71 10.94
CA ASP A 93 1.93 -10.15 11.04
C ASP A 93 2.81 -9.39 10.01
N PRO A 94 3.59 -8.39 10.44
CA PRO A 94 4.56 -7.69 9.61
C PRO A 94 5.61 -8.59 8.96
N ALA A 95 5.90 -9.74 9.57
CA ALA A 95 6.91 -10.69 9.08
C ALA A 95 6.34 -11.68 8.07
N LEU A 96 5.01 -11.69 7.85
CA LEU A 96 4.38 -12.48 6.80
C LEU A 96 4.81 -11.96 5.44
N SER A 97 5.92 -12.50 4.95
CA SER A 97 6.47 -12.18 3.64
C SER A 97 5.73 -12.96 2.56
N LEU A 98 4.92 -12.23 1.77
CA LEU A 98 4.26 -12.79 0.59
C LEU A 98 5.10 -12.62 -0.70
N HIS A 99 6.36 -12.19 -0.56
CA HIS A 99 7.27 -11.93 -1.68
C HIS A 99 7.31 -13.06 -2.69
N LYS A 100 7.53 -14.30 -2.22
CA LYS A 100 7.59 -15.47 -3.10
C LYS A 100 6.33 -15.65 -3.94
N TYR A 101 5.14 -15.42 -3.37
CA TYR A 101 3.88 -15.58 -4.09
C TYR A 101 3.64 -14.43 -5.06
N ALA A 102 3.99 -13.20 -4.66
CA ALA A 102 3.88 -12.03 -5.52
C ALA A 102 4.84 -12.11 -6.72
N ASP A 103 6.07 -12.55 -6.50
CA ASP A 103 7.08 -12.71 -7.56
C ASP A 103 6.62 -13.74 -8.59
N SER A 104 6.19 -14.93 -8.16
CA SER A 104 5.63 -15.94 -9.06
C SER A 104 4.42 -15.42 -9.84
N LEU A 105 3.52 -14.66 -9.19
CA LEU A 105 2.37 -14.07 -9.89
C LEU A 105 2.80 -13.05 -10.95
N TYR A 106 3.80 -12.21 -10.66
CA TYR A 106 4.32 -11.25 -11.63
C TYR A 106 4.99 -11.96 -12.82
N GLU A 107 5.75 -13.02 -12.57
CA GLU A 107 6.36 -13.85 -13.62
C GLU A 107 5.28 -14.48 -14.51
N ASP A 108 4.27 -15.10 -13.90
CA ASP A 108 3.17 -15.76 -14.63
C ASP A 108 2.38 -14.77 -15.50
N VAL A 109 1.97 -13.63 -14.91
CA VAL A 109 1.25 -12.58 -15.65
C VAL A 109 2.14 -11.98 -16.74
N GLY A 110 3.44 -11.82 -16.47
CA GLY A 110 4.42 -11.38 -17.46
C GLY A 110 4.49 -12.33 -18.66
N ALA A 111 4.58 -13.63 -18.41
CA ALA A 111 4.63 -14.64 -19.46
C ALA A 111 3.35 -14.64 -20.33
N VAL A 112 2.17 -14.52 -19.71
CA VAL A 112 0.89 -14.38 -20.42
C VAL A 112 0.87 -13.10 -21.26
N ALA A 113 1.29 -11.97 -20.70
CA ALA A 113 1.32 -10.69 -21.40
C ALA A 113 2.27 -10.74 -22.60
N THR A 114 3.50 -11.26 -22.44
CA THR A 114 4.46 -11.44 -23.54
C THR A 114 3.90 -12.34 -24.64
N THR A 115 3.24 -13.43 -24.28
CA THR A 115 2.59 -14.32 -25.26
C THR A 115 1.54 -13.57 -26.08
N LEU A 116 0.69 -12.79 -25.43
CA LEU A 116 -0.33 -11.98 -26.10
C LEU A 116 0.30 -10.90 -27.00
N ILE A 117 1.34 -10.22 -26.54
CA ILE A 117 2.06 -9.20 -27.32
C ILE A 117 2.60 -9.83 -28.61
N ASN A 118 3.30 -10.96 -28.51
CA ASN A 118 3.87 -11.64 -29.67
C ASN A 118 2.80 -12.09 -30.67
N LEU A 119 1.65 -12.57 -30.17
CA LEU A 119 0.51 -12.94 -31.03
C LEU A 119 -0.01 -11.73 -31.82
N ARG A 120 -0.14 -10.56 -31.17
CA ARG A 120 -0.62 -9.33 -31.84
C ARG A 120 0.40 -8.78 -32.83
N TYR A 121 1.69 -8.86 -32.52
CA TYR A 121 2.76 -8.52 -33.47
C TYR A 121 2.68 -9.37 -34.73
N LYS A 122 2.57 -10.71 -34.59
CA LYS A 122 2.46 -11.61 -35.73
C LYS A 122 1.24 -11.32 -36.60
N GLN A 123 0.08 -11.08 -35.98
CA GLN A 123 -1.15 -10.70 -36.70
C GLN A 123 -0.98 -9.39 -37.48
N ALA A 124 -0.31 -8.40 -36.88
CA ALA A 124 -0.04 -7.13 -37.55
C ALA A 124 0.90 -7.31 -38.75
N GLU A 125 1.97 -8.10 -38.62
CA GLU A 125 2.88 -8.41 -39.72
C GLU A 125 2.17 -9.12 -40.89
N GLU A 126 1.30 -10.09 -40.59
CA GLU A 126 0.51 -10.79 -41.60
C GLU A 126 -0.45 -9.85 -42.33
N ALA A 127 -1.14 -8.96 -41.60
CA ALA A 127 -2.02 -7.95 -42.18
C ALA A 127 -1.26 -6.96 -43.08
N ILE A 128 -0.08 -6.50 -42.66
CA ILE A 128 0.78 -5.62 -43.47
C ILE A 128 1.19 -6.32 -44.76
N LYS A 129 1.63 -7.58 -44.70
CA LYS A 129 2.01 -8.36 -45.90
C LYS A 129 0.86 -8.50 -46.89
N LEU A 130 -0.36 -8.76 -46.39
CA LEU A 130 -1.56 -8.83 -47.22
C LEU A 130 -1.86 -7.49 -47.91
N LEU A 131 -1.78 -6.37 -47.20
CA LEU A 131 -1.98 -5.04 -47.79
C LEU A 131 -0.93 -4.71 -48.86
N MET A 132 0.34 -5.09 -48.65
CA MET A 132 1.41 -4.84 -49.61
C MET A 132 1.29 -5.70 -50.88
N THR A 133 0.75 -6.91 -50.76
CA THR A 133 0.54 -7.83 -51.91
C THR A 133 -0.75 -7.54 -52.67
N SER A 134 -1.74 -6.91 -52.03
CA SER A 134 -3.02 -6.53 -52.66
C SER A 134 -2.96 -5.22 -53.46
N ASN A 135 -1.86 -4.47 -53.35
CA ASN A 135 -1.62 -3.19 -54.04
C ASN A 135 -0.66 -3.33 -55.25
N LEU A 136 -0.36 -4.55 -55.67
CA LEU A 136 0.38 -4.92 -56.90
C LEU A 136 -0.57 -5.64 -57.87
#